data_AF-A0A0K2RT94-F1
#
_entry.id   AF-A0A0K2RT94-F1
#
_cell.length_a   1.000
_cell.length_b   1.000
_cell.length_c   1.000
_cell.angle_alpha   90.00
_cell.angle_beta   90.00
_cell.angle_gamma   90.00
#
_symmetry.space_group_name_H-M   'P 1'
#
loop_
_entity.id
_entity.type
_entity.pdbx_description
1 polymer ?
#
loop_
_entity_poly.entity_id
_entity_poly.type
_entity_poly.pdbx_seq_one_letter_code
_entity_poly.pdbx_strand_id
1 'polypeptide(L)'
;MRRRLRVVPSDRRAAFGDQHAAEFLLLDRLFPRSIVFALRDADECLAKLDPSAQRVGFINDARRIVGQARTFLEFHRTDDLMSELPEHMDRVQKAVTQASDAISRKYFNQADELAWVGEVS
;
A
#
# COMPACT_ATOMS: atom_id res chain seq x y z
N MET A 1 35.96 -19.60 -42.54
CA MET A 1 35.54 -18.25 -42.10
C MET A 1 34.46 -18.38 -41.01
N ARG A 2 34.78 -18.21 -39.73
CA ARG A 2 33.78 -18.20 -38.63
C ARG A 2 33.75 -16.79 -38.02
N ARG A 3 32.67 -16.04 -38.28
CA ARG A 3 32.42 -14.75 -37.62
C ARG A 3 32.09 -15.00 -36.16
N ARG A 4 32.94 -14.53 -35.24
CA ARG A 4 32.60 -14.42 -33.82
C ARG A 4 31.51 -13.34 -33.68
N LEU A 5 30.32 -13.71 -33.21
CA LEU A 5 29.35 -12.76 -32.70
C LEU A 5 29.95 -12.12 -31.44
N ARG A 6 30.10 -10.80 -31.45
CA ARG A 6 30.47 -10.01 -30.27
C ARG A 6 29.20 -9.81 -29.46
N VAL A 7 29.09 -10.48 -28.32
CA VAL A 7 28.05 -10.22 -27.32
C VAL A 7 28.33 -8.84 -26.73
N VAL A 8 27.43 -7.89 -26.93
CA VAL A 8 27.47 -6.56 -26.32
C VAL A 8 26.76 -6.67 -24.96
N PRO A 9 27.28 -6.13 -23.85
CA PRO A 9 26.62 -6.24 -22.56
C PRO A 9 25.40 -5.29 -22.51
N SER A 10 24.20 -5.88 -22.45
CA SER A 10 22.90 -5.19 -22.43
C SER A 10 22.45 -4.74 -21.04
N ASP A 11 23.14 -5.16 -19.98
CA ASP A 11 22.58 -5.26 -18.62
C ASP A 11 22.33 -3.94 -17.91
N ARG A 12 23.23 -2.95 -18.04
CA ARG A 12 23.17 -1.76 -17.18
C ARG A 12 21.96 -0.86 -17.46
N ARG A 13 21.58 -0.64 -18.72
CA ARG A 13 20.44 0.25 -19.05
C ARG A 13 19.09 -0.30 -18.58
N ALA A 14 18.90 -1.62 -18.69
CA ALA A 14 17.68 -2.27 -18.22
C ALA A 14 17.57 -2.18 -16.69
N ALA A 15 18.65 -2.50 -15.97
CA ALA A 15 18.70 -2.40 -14.51
C ALA A 15 18.42 -0.98 -13.99
N PHE A 16 18.95 0.06 -14.65
CA PHE A 16 18.59 1.44 -14.32
C PHE A 16 17.10 1.72 -14.57
N GLY A 17 16.54 1.24 -15.69
CA GLY A 17 15.11 1.40 -15.98
C GLY A 17 14.21 0.77 -14.92
N ASP A 18 14.55 -0.45 -14.48
CA ASP A 18 13.79 -1.19 -13.49
C ASP A 18 13.80 -0.52 -12.11
N GLN A 19 14.96 0.01 -11.69
CA GLN A 19 15.08 0.76 -10.43
C GLN A 19 14.23 2.03 -10.44
N HIS A 20 14.28 2.82 -11.52
CA HIS A 20 13.46 4.04 -11.63
C HIS A 20 11.97 3.71 -11.70
N ALA A 21 11.59 2.63 -12.39
CA ALA A 21 10.21 2.18 -12.45
C ALA A 21 9.70 1.73 -11.09
N ALA A 22 10.49 0.98 -10.32
CA ALA A 22 10.14 0.60 -8.96
C ALA A 22 9.98 1.84 -8.07
N GLU A 23 10.96 2.76 -8.06
CA GLU A 23 10.88 3.99 -7.28
C GLU A 23 9.61 4.80 -7.62
N PHE A 24 9.31 4.96 -8.90
CA PHE A 24 8.11 5.64 -9.37
C PHE A 24 6.82 4.96 -8.91
N LEU A 25 6.72 3.63 -9.05
CA LEU A 25 5.53 2.87 -8.65
C LEU A 25 5.35 2.76 -7.14
N LEU A 26 6.43 2.83 -6.35
CA LEU A 26 6.30 2.79 -4.89
C LEU A 26 6.05 4.18 -4.31
N LEU A 27 6.84 5.19 -4.71
CA LEU A 27 7.04 6.41 -3.90
C LEU A 27 6.44 7.68 -4.48
N ASP A 28 6.09 7.72 -5.77
CA ASP A 28 5.60 8.96 -6.40
C ASP A 28 4.29 9.44 -5.76
N ARG A 29 4.29 10.63 -5.15
CA ARG A 29 3.14 11.15 -4.38
C ARG A 29 2.02 11.74 -5.23
N LEU A 30 2.24 11.90 -6.54
CA LEU A 30 1.31 12.53 -7.48
C LEU A 30 0.73 11.52 -8.46
N PHE A 31 1.37 10.37 -8.63
CA PHE A 31 0.93 9.33 -9.54
C PHE A 31 -0.15 8.42 -8.89
N PRO A 32 -1.39 8.38 -9.41
CA PRO A 32 -2.50 7.67 -8.75
C PRO A 32 -2.32 6.16 -8.59
N ARG A 33 -1.42 5.56 -9.37
CA ARG A 33 -1.12 4.12 -9.30
C ARG A 33 0.13 3.81 -8.47
N SER A 34 0.73 4.81 -7.83
CA SER A 34 1.79 4.53 -6.87
C SER A 34 1.21 4.03 -5.55
N ILE A 35 2.01 3.27 -4.81
CA ILE A 35 1.59 2.74 -3.51
C ILE A 35 1.44 3.84 -2.47
N VAL A 36 2.38 4.80 -2.39
CA VAL A 36 2.28 5.93 -1.46
C VAL A 36 1.03 6.78 -1.74
N PHE A 37 0.69 7.02 -3.02
CA PHE A 37 -0.54 7.72 -3.37
C PHE A 37 -1.76 6.93 -2.90
N ALA A 38 -1.84 5.64 -3.25
CA ALA A 38 -2.99 4.80 -2.90
C ALA A 38 -3.20 4.67 -1.37
N LEU A 39 -2.11 4.53 -0.61
CA LEU A 39 -2.17 4.50 0.86
C LEU A 39 -2.62 5.85 1.45
N ARG A 40 -2.21 6.96 0.84
CA ARG A 40 -2.71 8.29 1.24
C ARG A 40 -4.21 8.43 0.96
N ASP A 41 -4.66 8.04 -0.22
CA ASP A 41 -6.09 8.10 -0.58
C ASP A 41 -6.95 7.22 0.34
N ALA A 42 -6.45 6.02 0.68
CA ALA A 42 -7.08 5.14 1.67
C ALA A 42 -7.18 5.79 3.06
N ASP A 43 -6.11 6.43 3.55
CA ASP A 43 -6.10 7.17 4.81
C ASP A 43 -7.13 8.33 4.81
N GLU A 44 -7.21 9.07 3.71
CA GLU A 44 -8.20 10.15 3.54
C GLU A 44 -9.64 9.62 3.51
N CYS A 45 -9.90 8.48 2.84
CA CYS A 45 -11.20 7.82 2.85
C CYS A 45 -11.58 7.33 4.24
N LEU A 46 -10.66 6.69 4.97
CA LEU A 46 -10.87 6.24 6.34
C LEU A 46 -11.13 7.40 7.31
N ALA A 47 -10.48 8.54 7.11
CA ALA A 47 -10.72 9.75 7.89
C ALA A 47 -12.13 10.33 7.65
N LYS A 48 -12.66 10.23 6.43
CA LYS A 48 -14.04 10.65 6.10
C LYS A 48 -15.09 9.72 6.69
N LEU A 49 -14.79 8.41 6.77
CA LEU A 49 -15.70 7.41 7.34
C LEU A 49 -15.87 7.54 8.86
N ASP A 50 -14.86 8.04 9.58
CA ASP A 50 -14.91 8.19 11.03
C ASP A 50 -14.33 9.54 11.50
N PRO A 51 -15.09 10.64 11.37
CA PRO A 51 -14.62 11.98 11.75
C PRO A 51 -14.48 12.17 13.27
N SER A 52 -15.18 11.38 14.09
CA SER A 52 -15.22 11.53 15.55
C SER A 52 -14.08 10.80 16.27
N ALA A 53 -13.46 9.80 15.63
CA ALA A 53 -12.27 9.09 16.14
C ALA A 53 -11.03 9.97 16.37
N GLN A 54 -11.06 11.26 16.01
CA GLN A 54 -9.99 12.21 16.33
C GLN A 54 -9.98 12.67 17.80
N ARG A 55 -11.08 12.49 18.57
CA ARG A 55 -11.21 13.06 19.93
C ARG A 55 -11.01 12.09 21.08
N VAL A 56 -10.98 10.78 20.84
CA VAL A 56 -10.78 9.76 21.88
C VAL A 56 -9.71 8.81 21.38
N GLY A 57 -8.75 8.42 22.23
CA GLY A 57 -7.54 7.65 21.89
C GLY A 57 -7.71 6.26 21.26
N PHE A 58 -8.88 5.96 20.69
CA PHE A 58 -9.12 4.87 19.76
C PHE A 58 -8.82 5.34 18.33
N ILE A 59 -7.54 5.37 17.95
CA ILE A 59 -7.20 5.44 16.53
C ILE A 59 -7.79 4.18 15.87
N ASN A 60 -8.65 4.36 14.87
CA ASN A 60 -9.18 3.28 14.05
C ASN A 60 -8.03 2.38 13.57
N ASP A 61 -8.09 1.08 13.87
CA ASP A 61 -7.03 0.13 13.55
C ASP A 61 -6.62 0.17 12.08
N ALA A 62 -7.60 0.27 11.17
CA ALA A 62 -7.32 0.35 9.73
C ALA A 62 -6.51 1.60 9.37
N ARG A 63 -6.87 2.76 9.94
CA ARG A 63 -6.20 4.04 9.65
C ARG A 63 -4.78 4.06 10.20
N ARG A 64 -4.58 3.50 11.40
CA ARG A 64 -3.24 3.30 11.99
C ARG A 64 -2.37 2.42 11.10
N ILE A 65 -2.89 1.28 10.65
CA ILE A 65 -2.16 0.32 9.81
C ILE A 65 -1.73 0.97 8.48
N VAL A 66 -2.67 1.64 7.80
CA VAL A 66 -2.40 2.34 6.53
C VAL A 66 -1.36 3.45 6.72
N GLY A 67 -1.50 4.27 7.76
CA GLY A 67 -0.54 5.32 8.07
C GLY A 67 0.87 4.79 8.38
N GLN A 68 0.97 3.67 9.09
CA GLN A 68 2.24 2.99 9.35
C GLN A 68 2.90 2.49 8.07
N ALA A 69 2.15 1.86 7.16
CA ALA A 69 2.66 1.39 5.88
C ALA A 69 3.13 2.55 4.98
N ARG A 70 2.37 3.65 4.93
CA ARG A 70 2.76 4.86 4.17
C ARG A 70 4.06 5.46 4.71
N THR A 71 4.12 5.65 6.02
CA THR A 71 5.31 6.18 6.71
C THR A 71 6.52 5.29 6.47
N PHE A 72 6.35 3.97 6.55
CA PHE A 72 7.43 3.02 6.30
C PHE A 72 8.06 3.19 4.90
N LEU A 73 7.24 3.38 3.87
CA LEU A 73 7.70 3.61 2.50
C LEU A 73 8.32 5.01 2.33
N GLU A 74 7.72 6.04 2.92
CA GLU A 74 8.19 7.43 2.80
C GLU A 74 9.52 7.71 3.49
N PHE A 75 9.84 6.96 4.56
CA PHE A 75 11.06 7.14 5.34
C PHE A 75 12.17 6.13 4.97
N HIS A 76 11.94 5.23 4.02
CA HIS A 76 12.99 4.33 3.53
C HIS A 76 14.01 5.07 2.66
N ARG A 77 15.30 4.72 2.82
CA ARG A 77 16.38 5.29 2.00
C ARG A 77 16.43 4.53 0.67
N THR A 78 16.42 5.27 -0.43
CA THR A 78 16.37 4.74 -1.82
C THR A 78 17.61 3.91 -2.19
N ASP A 79 18.70 4.05 -1.44
CA ASP A 79 20.05 3.58 -1.72
C ASP A 79 20.11 2.06 -2.05
N ASP A 80 19.19 1.24 -1.50
CA ASP A 80 19.09 -0.22 -1.68
C ASP A 80 17.67 -0.74 -2.04
N LEU A 81 16.83 0.12 -2.66
CA LEU A 81 15.41 -0.19 -2.93
C LEU A 81 15.19 -1.55 -3.64
N MET A 82 16.01 -1.89 -4.63
CA MET A 82 15.81 -3.12 -5.41
C MET A 82 16.09 -4.41 -4.64
N SER A 83 17.03 -4.38 -3.69
CA SER A 83 17.31 -5.53 -2.81
C SER A 83 16.23 -5.72 -1.73
N GLU A 84 15.66 -4.62 -1.26
CA GLU A 84 14.66 -4.62 -0.18
C GLU A 84 13.22 -4.68 -0.70
N LEU A 85 13.03 -4.48 -2.01
CA LEU A 85 11.73 -4.46 -2.68
C LEU A 85 10.82 -5.63 -2.27
N PRO A 86 11.29 -6.90 -2.23
CA PRO A 86 10.43 -8.01 -1.80
C PRO A 86 9.90 -7.83 -0.37
N GLU A 87 10.73 -7.34 0.55
CA GLU A 87 10.33 -7.09 1.94
C GLU A 87 9.34 -5.92 2.02
N HIS A 88 9.58 -4.85 1.27
CA HIS A 88 8.65 -3.72 1.20
C HIS A 88 7.28 -4.16 0.69
N MET A 89 7.25 -5.01 -0.34
CA MET A 89 6.00 -5.55 -0.90
C MET A 89 5.27 -6.49 0.05
N ASP A 90 5.98 -7.33 0.79
CA ASP A 90 5.38 -8.17 1.84
C ASP A 90 4.75 -7.31 2.96
N ARG A 91 5.46 -6.27 3.41
CA ARG A 91 4.93 -5.33 4.43
C ARG A 91 3.67 -4.61 3.94
N VAL A 92 3.68 -4.12 2.70
CA VAL A 92 2.51 -3.47 2.10
C VAL A 92 1.33 -4.43 2.00
N GLN A 93 1.56 -5.64 1.49
CA GLN A 93 0.49 -6.65 1.37
C GLN A 93 -0.12 -6.99 2.73
N LYS A 94 0.72 -7.23 3.75
CA LYS A 94 0.26 -7.49 5.12
C LYS A 94 -0.56 -6.33 5.68
N ALA A 95 -0.11 -5.10 5.49
CA ALA A 95 -0.82 -3.92 5.96
C ALA A 95 -2.19 -3.77 5.26
N VAL A 96 -2.25 -3.96 3.94
CA VAL A 96 -3.51 -3.88 3.19
C VAL A 96 -4.49 -4.96 3.64
N THR A 97 -4.03 -6.20 3.83
CA THR A 97 -4.87 -7.29 4.36
C THR A 97 -5.40 -6.96 5.75
N GLN A 98 -4.54 -6.55 6.67
CA GLN A 98 -4.94 -6.21 8.04
C GLN A 98 -5.90 -5.01 8.08
N ALA A 99 -5.69 -4.01 7.22
CA ALA A 99 -6.60 -2.88 7.09
C ALA A 99 -7.97 -3.32 6.55
N SER A 100 -8.00 -4.16 5.51
CA SER A 100 -9.23 -4.74 4.96
C SER A 100 -10.02 -5.53 6.00
N ASP A 101 -9.32 -6.36 6.79
CA ASP A 101 -9.93 -7.14 7.87
C ASP A 101 -10.50 -6.24 8.97
N ALA A 102 -9.78 -5.18 9.34
CA ALA A 102 -10.24 -4.21 10.34
C ALA A 102 -11.47 -3.43 9.85
N ILE A 103 -11.49 -3.02 8.58
CA ILE A 103 -12.64 -2.39 7.93
C ILE A 103 -13.84 -3.35 7.94
N SER A 104 -13.63 -4.61 7.55
CA SER A 104 -14.65 -5.66 7.50
C SER A 104 -15.30 -5.88 8.86
N ARG A 105 -14.48 -6.07 9.91
CA ARG A 105 -14.97 -6.24 11.28
C ARG A 105 -15.77 -5.04 11.78
N LYS A 106 -15.32 -3.82 11.48
CA LYS A 106 -15.92 -2.60 12.01
C LYS A 106 -17.21 -2.20 11.30
N TYR A 107 -17.28 -2.34 9.98
CA TYR A 107 -18.36 -1.76 9.18
C TYR A 107 -19.29 -2.79 8.54
N PHE A 108 -18.87 -4.05 8.40
CA PHE A 108 -19.63 -5.08 7.69
C PHE A 108 -20.10 -6.21 8.61
N ASN A 109 -19.34 -6.57 9.65
CA ASN A 109 -19.69 -7.69 10.55
C ASN A 109 -20.91 -7.42 11.47
N GLN A 110 -21.28 -6.16 11.73
CA GLN A 110 -22.52 -5.81 12.45
C GLN A 110 -23.75 -5.67 11.54
N ALA A 111 -23.55 -5.59 10.21
CA ALA A 111 -24.64 -5.38 9.26
C ALA A 111 -25.50 -6.65 9.06
N ASP A 112 -24.90 -7.84 9.20
CA ASP A 112 -25.63 -9.12 9.08
C ASP A 112 -26.60 -9.37 10.24
N GLU A 113 -26.34 -8.83 11.44
CA GLU A 113 -27.21 -9.03 12.61
C GLU A 113 -28.47 -8.14 12.56
N LEU A 114 -28.41 -7.01 11.86
CA LEU A 114 -29.52 -6.06 11.72
C LEU A 114 -30.50 -6.42 10.58
N ALA A 115 -30.09 -7.26 9.62
CA ALA A 115 -30.92 -7.65 8.50
C ALA A 115 -32.10 -8.56 8.92
N TRP A 116 -32.00 -9.28 10.03
CA TRP A 116 -33.03 -10.24 10.47
C TRP A 116 -34.12 -9.64 11.38
N VAL A 117 -33.93 -8.43 11.91
CA VAL A 117 -34.90 -7.78 12.82
C VAL A 117 -35.94 -6.92 12.07
N GLY A 118 -35.73 -6.65 10.79
CA GLY A 118 -36.59 -5.76 9.98
C GLY A 118 -37.79 -6.40 9.29
N GLU A 119 -37.94 -7.73 9.30
CA GLU A 119 -38.98 -8.44 8.53
C GLU A 119 -40.18 -8.92 9.36
N VAL A 120 -40.38 -8.36 10.56
CA VAL A 120 -41.60 -8.60 11.35
C VAL A 120 -42.27 -7.27 11.72
N SER A 121 -43.03 -6.70 10.78
CA SER A 121 -44.17 -5.82 11.06
C SER A 121 -45.17 -5.87 9.91
#